data_AF-A0A1S1HMT0-F1
#
_entry.id   AF-A0A1S1HMT0-F1
#
_cell.length_a   1.000
_cell.length_b   1.000
_cell.length_c   1.000
_cell.angle_alpha   90.00
_cell.angle_beta   90.00
_cell.angle_gamma   90.00
#
_symmetry.space_group_name_H-M   'P 1'
#
loop_
_entity.id
_entity.type
_entity.pdbx_description
1 polymer ?
#
loop_
_entity_poly.entity_id
_entity_poly.type
_entity_poly.pdbx_seq_one_letter_code
_entity_poly.pdbx_strand_id
1 'polypeptide(L)'
;MSIKNKLQKIREENEAKGLNDPALFKQRLLNGGFGLAKTFWLFWFLPILFLNIVEFFITKKVTLNKVEALILIWDVCCFYFIVKIPNRRAWYYVALVVIALDILAGIAVNFLL
;
A
#
# COMPACT_ATOMS: atom_id res chain seq x y z
N MET A 1 25.93 2.14 21.49
CA MET A 1 26.09 1.69 20.09
C MET A 1 25.77 2.87 19.16
N SER A 2 26.70 3.26 18.28
CA SER A 2 26.54 4.42 17.37
C SER A 2 25.43 4.22 16.34
N ILE A 3 24.77 5.30 15.90
CA ILE A 3 23.75 5.29 14.84
C ILE A 3 24.30 4.68 13.54
N LYS A 4 25.56 4.96 13.20
CA LYS A 4 26.23 4.36 12.02
C LYS A 4 26.25 2.83 12.10
N ASN A 5 26.59 2.27 13.26
CA ASN A 5 26.66 0.82 13.45
C ASN A 5 25.26 0.18 13.38
N LYS A 6 24.21 0.88 13.86
CA LYS A 6 22.82 0.42 13.72
C LYS A 6 22.38 0.40 12.26
N LEU A 7 22.68 1.46 11.50
CA LEU A 7 22.34 1.55 10.08
C LEU A 7 23.06 0.50 9.24
N GLN A 8 24.33 0.26 9.52
CA GLN A 8 25.12 -0.77 8.85
C GLN A 8 24.54 -2.17 9.08
N LYS A 9 24.19 -2.50 10.33
CA LYS A 9 23.54 -3.77 10.66
C LYS A 9 22.19 -3.96 9.95
N ILE A 10 21.37 -2.90 9.87
CA ILE A 10 20.09 -2.95 9.14
C ILE A 10 20.33 -3.18 7.63
N ARG A 11 21.36 -2.56 7.06
CA ARG A 11 21.72 -2.75 5.66
C ARG A 11 22.14 -4.20 5.38
N GLU A 12 23.03 -4.77 6.19
CA GLU A 12 23.47 -6.15 6.07
C GLU A 12 22.29 -7.14 6.21
N GLU A 13 21.39 -6.89 7.17
CA GLU A 13 20.16 -7.69 7.31
C GLU A 13 19.23 -7.57 6.10
N ASN A 14 19.13 -6.39 5.48
CA ASN A 14 18.29 -6.17 4.31
C ASN A 14 18.88 -6.80 3.05
N GLU A 15 20.21 -6.75 2.89
CA GLU A 15 20.95 -7.44 1.83
C GLU A 15 20.78 -8.95 1.96
N ALA A 16 20.96 -9.51 3.16
CA ALA A 16 20.73 -10.94 3.44
C ALA A 16 19.27 -11.36 3.19
N LYS A 17 18.32 -10.45 3.40
CA LYS A 17 16.89 -10.66 3.12
C LYS A 17 16.50 -10.43 1.66
N GLY A 18 17.46 -10.10 0.78
CA GLY A 18 17.21 -9.85 -0.65
C GLY A 18 16.37 -8.61 -0.94
N LEU A 19 16.29 -7.65 0.00
CA LEU A 19 15.43 -6.46 -0.16
C LEU A 19 15.99 -5.45 -1.16
N ASN A 20 17.26 -5.54 -1.53
CA ASN A 20 17.90 -4.70 -2.53
C ASN A 20 17.75 -5.23 -3.96
N ASP A 21 17.30 -6.47 -4.14
CA ASP A 21 16.99 -7.05 -5.44
C ASP A 21 15.50 -6.81 -5.76
N PRO A 22 15.17 -6.08 -6.85
CA PRO A 22 13.79 -5.81 -7.23
C PRO A 22 12.92 -7.06 -7.43
N ALA A 23 13.51 -8.17 -7.91
CA ALA A 23 12.77 -9.40 -8.16
C ALA A 23 12.35 -10.07 -6.84
N LEU A 24 13.28 -10.17 -5.89
CA LEU A 24 13.03 -10.71 -4.54
C LEU A 24 12.09 -9.82 -3.73
N PHE A 25 12.24 -8.49 -3.85
CA PHE A 25 11.31 -7.53 -3.26
C PHE A 25 9.88 -7.75 -3.76
N LYS A 26 9.71 -7.81 -5.09
CA LYS A 26 8.41 -8.05 -5.73
C LYS A 26 7.82 -9.39 -5.29
N GLN A 27 8.61 -10.45 -5.29
CA GLN A 27 8.16 -11.78 -4.86
C GLN A 27 7.70 -11.76 -3.39
N ARG A 28 8.44 -11.08 -2.51
CA ARG A 28 8.06 -10.95 -1.09
C ARG A 28 6.78 -10.14 -0.92
N LEU A 29 6.58 -9.08 -1.71
CA LEU A 29 5.34 -8.29 -1.70
C LEU A 29 4.14 -9.14 -2.13
N LEU A 30 4.26 -9.85 -3.25
CA LEU A 30 3.19 -10.69 -3.80
C LEU A 30 2.84 -11.89 -2.91
N ASN A 31 3.80 -12.38 -2.12
CA ASN A 31 3.60 -13.49 -1.19
C ASN A 31 3.23 -13.03 0.24
N GLY A 32 2.99 -11.72 0.44
CA GLY A 32 2.59 -11.19 1.74
C GLY A 32 3.70 -11.17 2.80
N GLY A 33 4.97 -11.36 2.41
CA GLY A 33 6.10 -11.50 3.34
C GLY A 33 6.54 -10.20 4.04
N PHE A 34 5.97 -9.04 3.68
CA PHE A 34 6.13 -7.79 4.44
C PHE A 34 5.23 -7.74 5.69
N GLY A 35 4.20 -8.59 5.75
CA GLY A 35 3.24 -8.66 6.84
C GLY A 35 2.22 -7.51 6.82
N LEU A 36 1.12 -7.74 7.53
CA LEU A 36 -0.08 -6.90 7.45
C LEU A 36 0.17 -5.43 7.80
N ALA A 37 0.93 -5.17 8.87
CA ALA A 37 1.15 -3.79 9.32
C ALA A 37 1.89 -2.95 8.28
N LYS A 38 2.91 -3.50 7.61
CA LYS A 38 3.64 -2.77 6.57
C LYS A 38 2.79 -2.60 5.33
N THR A 39 2.16 -3.67 4.84
CA THR A 39 1.27 -3.62 3.66
C THR A 39 0.14 -2.61 3.85
N PHE A 40 -0.52 -2.62 5.00
CA PHE A 40 -1.61 -1.69 5.27
C PHE A 40 -1.12 -0.26 5.49
N TRP A 41 -0.21 0.00 6.44
CA TRP A 41 0.14 1.37 6.81
C TRP A 41 1.06 2.06 5.79
N LEU A 42 2.08 1.35 5.30
CA LEU A 42 3.11 1.95 4.45
C LEU A 42 2.75 1.91 2.97
N PHE A 43 2.17 0.81 2.50
CA PHE A 43 1.87 0.64 1.08
C PHE A 43 0.47 1.12 0.71
N TRP A 44 -0.51 1.04 1.60
CA TRP A 44 -1.88 1.49 1.32
C TRP A 44 -2.19 2.85 1.96
N PHE A 45 -2.29 2.92 3.29
CA PHE A 45 -2.82 4.09 4.01
C PHE A 45 -2.03 5.37 3.74
N LEU A 46 -0.70 5.33 3.80
CA LEU A 46 0.12 6.53 3.64
C LEU A 46 0.06 7.09 2.19
N PRO A 47 0.20 6.29 1.12
CA PRO A 47 -0.03 6.76 -0.24
C PRO A 47 -1.44 7.30 -0.49
N ILE A 48 -2.47 6.63 0.02
CA ILE A 48 -3.87 7.07 -0.15
C ILE A 48 -4.10 8.41 0.55
N LEU A 49 -3.64 8.53 1.80
CA LEU A 49 -3.70 9.80 2.53
C LEU A 49 -3.00 10.92 1.76
N PHE A 50 -1.81 10.65 1.21
CA PHE A 50 -1.08 11.62 0.41
C PHE A 50 -1.84 12.02 -0.85
N LEU A 51 -2.40 11.06 -1.60
CA LEU A 51 -3.15 11.34 -2.83
C LEU A 51 -4.41 12.15 -2.53
N ASN A 52 -5.16 11.81 -1.47
CA ASN A 52 -6.33 12.58 -1.03
C ASN A 52 -5.97 14.04 -0.66
N ILE A 53 -4.81 14.26 -0.04
CA ILE A 53 -4.32 15.63 0.23
C ILE A 53 -3.97 16.34 -1.08
N VAL A 54 -3.34 15.66 -2.03
CA VAL A 54 -3.00 16.23 -3.34
C VAL A 54 -4.26 16.59 -4.14
N GLU A 55 -5.29 15.76 -4.11
CA GLU A 55 -6.57 16.01 -4.79
C GLU A 55 -7.19 17.35 -4.39
N PHE A 56 -7.08 17.76 -3.13
CA PHE A 56 -7.56 19.06 -2.66
C PHE A 56 -6.97 20.25 -3.44
N PHE A 57 -5.75 20.11 -3.97
CA PHE A 57 -5.08 21.17 -4.73
C PHE A 57 -5.33 21.08 -6.25
N ILE A 58 -6.02 20.04 -6.73
CA ILE A 58 -6.27 19.84 -8.16
C ILE A 58 -7.48 20.64 -8.60
N THR A 59 -7.26 21.64 -9.45
CA THR A 59 -8.33 22.49 -10.01
C THR A 59 -8.89 21.98 -11.34
N LYS A 60 -8.15 21.12 -12.04
CA LYS A 60 -8.55 20.58 -13.35
C LYS A 60 -9.29 19.26 -13.19
N LYS A 61 -10.56 19.22 -13.60
CA LYS A 61 -11.41 18.01 -13.56
C LYS A 61 -10.76 16.79 -14.23
N VAL A 62 -10.13 16.96 -15.39
CA VAL A 62 -9.44 15.86 -16.09
C VAL A 62 -8.28 15.28 -15.26
N THR A 63 -7.56 16.13 -14.53
CA THR A 63 -6.46 15.68 -13.66
C THR A 63 -7.01 14.97 -12.43
N LEU A 64 -8.11 15.46 -11.86
CA LEU A 64 -8.80 14.85 -10.72
C LEU A 64 -9.24 13.42 -11.07
N ASN A 65 -9.98 13.24 -12.17
CA ASN A 65 -10.42 11.90 -12.62
C ASN A 65 -9.25 10.92 -12.85
N LYS A 66 -8.08 11.41 -13.29
CA LYS A 66 -6.89 10.56 -13.46
C LYS A 66 -6.30 10.13 -12.13
N VAL A 67 -6.34 11.00 -11.12
CA VAL A 67 -5.86 10.68 -9.76
C VAL A 67 -6.82 9.71 -9.08
N GLU A 68 -8.13 9.93 -9.19
CA GLU A 68 -9.16 9.02 -8.68
C GLU A 68 -9.02 7.61 -9.30
N ALA A 69 -8.82 7.52 -10.62
CA ALA A 69 -8.57 6.25 -11.28
C ALA A 69 -7.27 5.57 -10.81
N LEU A 70 -6.23 6.35 -10.51
CA LEU A 70 -4.96 5.83 -9.99
C LEU A 70 -5.12 5.31 -8.55
N ILE A 71 -5.87 6.02 -7.70
CA ILE A 71 -6.25 5.59 -6.35
C ILE A 71 -6.95 4.24 -6.43
N LEU A 72 -7.98 4.12 -7.27
CA LEU A 72 -8.73 2.88 -7.44
C LEU A 72 -7.84 1.69 -7.84
N ILE A 73 -6.96 1.88 -8.82
CA ILE A 73 -6.01 0.84 -9.26
C ILE A 73 -5.08 0.45 -8.11
N TRP A 74 -4.60 1.44 -7.36
CA TRP A 74 -3.71 1.23 -6.22
C TRP A 74 -4.39 0.45 -5.09
N ASP A 75 -5.65 0.77 -4.78
CA ASP A 75 -6.43 0.07 -3.77
C ASP A 75 -6.64 -1.39 -4.12
N VAL A 76 -7.02 -1.69 -5.36
CA VAL A 76 -7.19 -3.08 -5.83
C VAL A 76 -5.88 -3.85 -5.70
N CYS A 77 -4.74 -3.24 -6.03
CA CYS A 77 -3.42 -3.85 -5.87
C CYS A 77 -3.10 -4.13 -4.39
N CYS A 78 -3.32 -3.15 -3.51
CA CYS A 78 -3.06 -3.29 -2.08
C CYS A 78 -3.99 -4.32 -1.43
N PHE A 79 -5.27 -4.34 -1.81
CA PHE A 79 -6.23 -5.34 -1.39
C PHE A 79 -5.73 -6.74 -1.74
N TYR A 80 -5.30 -6.94 -2.98
CA TYR A 80 -4.72 -8.21 -3.41
C TYR A 80 -3.48 -8.60 -2.58
N PHE A 81 -2.58 -7.65 -2.30
CA PHE A 81 -1.41 -7.92 -1.46
C PHE A 81 -1.80 -8.32 -0.03
N ILE A 82 -2.80 -7.68 0.56
CA ILE A 82 -3.28 -8.04 1.90
C ILE A 82 -3.89 -9.44 1.89
N VAL A 83 -4.71 -9.80 0.89
CA VAL A 83 -5.31 -11.14 0.76
C VAL A 83 -4.26 -12.26 0.77
N LYS A 84 -3.06 -12.00 0.24
CA LYS A 84 -1.96 -12.98 0.20
C LYS A 84 -1.22 -13.14 1.52
N ILE A 85 -1.49 -12.32 2.53
CA ILE A 85 -0.84 -12.41 3.83
C ILE A 85 -1.51 -13.52 4.66
N PRO A 86 -0.78 -14.59 5.04
CA PRO A 86 -1.32 -15.64 5.89
C PRO A 86 -1.49 -15.12 7.32
N ASN A 87 -2.64 -14.52 7.63
CA ASN A 87 -2.97 -13.97 8.94
C ASN A 87 -4.44 -14.20 9.28
N ARG A 88 -4.73 -14.62 10.51
CA ARG A 88 -6.11 -14.91 11.00
C ARG A 88 -6.57 -13.96 12.11
N ARG A 89 -5.80 -12.92 12.41
CA ARG A 89 -6.17 -11.95 13.45
C ARG A 89 -7.31 -11.06 12.97
N ALA A 90 -8.16 -10.60 13.88
CA ALA A 90 -9.27 -9.68 13.56
C ALA A 90 -8.81 -8.46 12.73
N TRP A 91 -7.62 -7.92 13.02
CA TRP A 91 -7.02 -6.81 12.29
C TRP A 91 -6.87 -7.06 10.77
N TYR A 92 -6.66 -8.31 10.36
CA TYR A 92 -6.61 -8.67 8.94
C TYR A 92 -7.94 -8.41 8.23
N TYR A 93 -9.05 -8.84 8.85
CA TYR A 93 -10.38 -8.63 8.30
C TYR A 93 -10.77 -7.16 8.30
N VAL A 94 -10.42 -6.43 9.36
CA VAL A 94 -10.63 -4.97 9.41
C VAL A 94 -9.90 -4.29 8.26
N ALA A 95 -8.62 -4.62 8.03
CA ALA A 95 -7.86 -4.06 6.93
C ALA A 95 -8.50 -4.35 5.56
N LEU A 96 -8.95 -5.59 5.32
CA LEU A 96 -9.65 -5.92 4.08
C LEU A 96 -10.95 -5.13 3.91
N VAL A 97 -11.78 -5.05 4.95
CA VAL A 97 -13.06 -4.32 4.90
C VAL A 97 -12.82 -2.84 4.61
N VAL A 98 -11.83 -2.22 5.26
CA VAL A 98 -11.51 -0.80 5.05
C VAL A 98 -11.12 -0.54 3.59
N ILE A 99 -10.20 -1.33 3.03
CA ILE A 99 -9.79 -1.15 1.62
C ILE A 99 -10.95 -1.48 0.67
N ALA A 100 -11.76 -2.50 0.95
CA ALA A 100 -12.91 -2.83 0.13
C ALA A 100 -13.94 -1.70 0.08
N LEU A 101 -14.20 -1.03 1.22
CA LEU A 101 -15.09 0.12 1.28
C LEU A 101 -14.54 1.31 0.48
N ASP A 102 -13.22 1.54 0.54
CA ASP A 102 -12.56 2.60 -0.23
C ASP A 102 -12.68 2.35 -1.75
N ILE A 103 -12.46 1.11 -2.19
CA ILE A 103 -12.68 0.69 -3.60
C ILE A 103 -14.14 0.93 -4.01
N LEU A 104 -15.10 0.54 -3.17
CA LEU A 104 -16.52 0.74 -3.47
C LEU A 104 -16.87 2.23 -3.58
N ALA A 105 -16.32 3.06 -2.70
CA ALA A 105 -16.49 4.51 -2.78
C ALA A 105 -15.89 5.07 -4.08
N GLY A 106 -14.67 4.66 -4.43
CA GLY A 106 -14.01 5.05 -5.67
C GLY A 106 -14.80 4.65 -6.93
N ILE A 107 -15.36 3.44 -6.98
CA ILE A 107 -16.21 3.00 -8.10
C ILE A 107 -17.48 3.84 -8.17
N ALA A 108 -18.13 4.10 -7.04
CA ALA A 108 -19.36 4.88 -7.01
C ALA A 108 -19.13 6.30 -7.53
N VAL A 109 -18.04 6.96 -7.12
CA VAL A 109 -17.69 8.31 -7.58
C VAL A 109 -17.33 8.33 -9.07
N ASN A 110 -16.59 7.34 -9.58
CA ASN A 110 -16.10 7.36 -10.96
C ASN A 110 -17.11 6.89 -12.01
N PHE A 111 -18.05 6.01 -11.64
CA PHE A 111 -18.93 5.33 -12.60
C PHE A 111 -20.43 5.51 -12.36
N LEU A 112 -20.86 5.91 -11.17
CA LEU A 112 -22.28 6.03 -10.83
C LEU A 112 -22.75 7.47 -10.62
N LEU A 113 -21.84 8.42 -10.41
CA LEU A 113 -22.08 9.85 -10.17
C LEU A 113 -21.42 10.70 -11.27
#